data_AF-A0AA37M026-F1
#
_entry.id   AF-A0AA37M026-F1
#
_cell.length_a   1.000
_cell.length_b   1.000
_cell.length_c   1.000
_cell.angle_alpha   90.00
_cell.angle_beta   90.00
_cell.angle_gamma   90.00
#
_symmetry.space_group_name_H-M   'P 1'
#
loop_
_entity.id
_entity.type
_entity.pdbx_description
1 polymer ?
#
loop_
_entity_poly.entity_id
_entity_poly.type
_entity_poly.pdbx_seq_one_letter_code
_entity_poly.pdbx_strand_id
1 'polypeptide(L)'
;MPSIIDGRVSHRPYTRSETATRITHLFHNPRLLTPREVVCGIYLADIAYVALLTLRSLGFLIFEADGREMWCPAVPPVPAWYLPGWKVEMSRWDCFRLLRWMVFRRVWALAYEVFAWGFVGALGAFVVEEGLRWARGR
;
A
#
# COMPACT_ATOMS: atom_id res chain seq x y z
N MET A 1 11.00 25.79 1.33
CA MET A 1 9.63 26.35 1.15
C MET A 1 9.32 27.19 2.37
N PRO A 2 9.07 28.50 2.24
CA PRO A 2 8.68 29.32 3.39
C PRO A 2 7.28 28.90 3.87
N SER A 3 7.09 28.89 5.20
CA SER A 3 5.80 28.65 5.85
C SER A 3 4.98 29.93 5.88
N ILE A 4 3.65 29.83 5.76
CA ILE A 4 2.74 30.94 6.03
C ILE A 4 2.06 30.66 7.39
N ILE A 5 2.30 31.54 8.36
CA ILE A 5 1.80 31.45 9.74
C ILE A 5 1.10 32.77 10.05
N ASP A 6 -0.19 32.71 10.40
CA ASP A 6 -1.03 33.91 10.64
C ASP A 6 -0.95 34.96 9.53
N GLY A 7 -0.93 34.51 8.27
CA GLY A 7 -0.84 35.36 7.09
C GLY A 7 0.55 35.95 6.81
N ARG A 8 1.58 35.62 7.60
CA ARG A 8 2.96 36.09 7.40
C ARG A 8 3.85 34.97 6.86
N VAL A 9 4.70 35.34 5.91
CA VAL A 9 5.76 34.46 5.38
C VAL A 9 6.85 34.32 6.44
N SER A 10 7.10 33.08 6.89
CA SER A 10 8.10 32.73 7.89
C SER A 10 9.03 31.64 7.38
N HIS A 11 10.33 31.79 7.67
CA HIS A 11 11.36 30.83 7.27
C HIS A 11 11.52 29.64 8.23
N ARG A 12 10.75 29.60 9.33
CA ARG A 12 10.78 28.48 10.27
C ARG A 12 9.90 27.32 9.79
N PRO A 13 10.20 26.06 10.16
CA PRO A 13 9.29 24.94 9.95
C PRO A 13 8.03 25.09 10.83
N TYR A 14 6.92 24.50 10.36
CA TYR A 14 5.66 24.46 11.10
C TYR A 14 5.79 23.62 12.38
N THR A 15 5.13 24.06 13.44
CA THR A 15 4.92 23.21 14.62
C THR A 15 3.82 22.16 14.35
N ARG A 16 3.71 21.15 15.23
CA ARG A 16 2.69 20.09 15.10
C ARG A 16 1.27 20.66 15.14
N SER A 17 0.99 21.63 16.00
CA SER A 17 -0.31 22.28 16.10
C SER A 17 -0.62 23.09 14.85
N GLU A 18 0.33 23.89 14.35
CA GLU A 18 0.16 24.66 13.10
C GLU A 18 -0.07 23.76 11.89
N THR A 19 0.62 22.61 11.85
CA THR A 19 0.43 21.60 10.80
C THR A 19 -0.98 21.02 10.87
N ALA A 20 -1.46 20.68 12.07
CA ALA A 20 -2.82 20.19 12.28
C ALA A 20 -3.84 21.24 11.81
N THR A 21 -3.74 22.48 12.28
CA THR A 21 -4.66 23.57 11.90
C THR A 21 -4.69 23.82 10.40
N ARG A 22 -3.54 23.72 9.72
CA ARG A 22 -3.44 23.83 8.25
C ARG A 22 -4.18 22.70 7.55
N ILE A 23 -4.03 21.47 8.02
CA ILE A 23 -4.78 20.31 7.50
C ILE A 23 -6.28 20.53 7.70
N THR A 24 -6.71 20.93 8.90
CA THR A 24 -8.13 21.21 9.17
C THR A 24 -8.67 22.32 8.27
N HIS A 25 -7.89 23.37 8.03
CA HIS A 25 -8.26 24.46 7.14
C HIS A 25 -8.42 24.00 5.68
N LEU A 26 -7.55 23.11 5.19
CA LEU A 26 -7.68 22.49 3.86
C LEU A 26 -8.94 21.62 3.76
N PHE A 27 -9.31 20.89 4.83
CA PHE A 27 -10.56 20.14 4.89
C PHE A 27 -11.80 21.05 4.80
N HIS A 28 -11.77 22.21 5.45
CA HIS A 28 -12.89 23.16 5.44
C HIS A 28 -12.94 23.99 4.15
N ASN A 29 -11.83 24.11 3.44
CA ASN A 29 -11.71 24.87 2.20
C ASN A 29 -11.09 24.00 1.08
N PRO A 30 -11.81 22.99 0.58
CA PRO A 30 -11.28 22.05 -0.40
C PRO A 30 -10.89 22.70 -1.74
N ARG A 31 -11.41 23.91 -2.03
CA ARG A 31 -11.06 24.72 -3.20
C ARG A 31 -9.58 25.14 -3.23
N LEU A 32 -8.88 25.08 -2.09
CA LEU A 32 -7.45 25.41 -2.00
C LEU A 32 -6.55 24.25 -2.45
N LEU A 33 -7.09 23.04 -2.61
CA LEU A 33 -6.32 21.89 -3.06
C LEU A 33 -6.07 21.98 -4.56
N THR A 34 -4.81 21.80 -4.95
CA THR A 34 -4.47 21.60 -6.34
C THR A 34 -4.91 20.20 -6.80
N PRO A 35 -5.25 20.01 -8.08
CA PRO A 35 -5.62 18.71 -8.63
C PRO A 35 -4.54 17.64 -8.38
N ARG A 36 -3.26 18.05 -8.41
CA ARG A 36 -2.13 17.18 -8.07
C ARG A 36 -2.17 16.70 -6.63
N GLU A 37 -2.44 17.60 -5.67
CA GLU A 37 -2.58 17.22 -4.27
C GLU A 37 -3.76 16.25 -4.06
N VAL A 38 -4.86 16.44 -4.78
CA VAL A 38 -6.01 15.52 -4.74
C VAL A 38 -5.63 14.14 -5.29
N VAL A 39 -4.99 14.07 -6.45
CA VAL A 39 -4.55 12.80 -7.05
C VAL A 39 -3.54 12.08 -6.16
N CYS A 40 -2.56 12.80 -5.60
CA CYS A 40 -1.62 12.23 -4.64
C CYS A 40 -2.32 11.74 -3.37
N GLY A 41 -3.32 12.47 -2.86
CA GLY A 41 -4.10 12.07 -1.69
C GLY A 41 -4.89 10.78 -1.93
N ILE A 42 -5.56 10.67 -3.08
CA ILE A 42 -6.29 9.45 -3.48
C ILE A 42 -5.32 8.27 -3.59
N TYR A 43 -4.17 8.47 -4.23
CA TYR A 43 -3.14 7.45 -4.37
C TYR A 43 -2.60 6.98 -3.01
N LEU A 44 -2.33 7.90 -2.08
CA LEU A 44 -1.88 7.52 -0.72
C LEU A 44 -2.96 6.75 0.05
N ALA A 45 -4.23 7.11 -0.11
CA ALA A 45 -5.35 6.38 0.50
C ALA A 45 -5.48 4.96 -0.07
N ASP A 46 -5.31 4.80 -1.39
CA ASP A 46 -5.29 3.50 -2.07
C ASP A 46 -4.14 2.62 -1.56
N ILE A 47 -2.91 3.13 -1.51
CA ILE A 47 -1.77 2.41 -0.93
C ILE A 47 -2.06 1.96 0.49
N ALA A 48 -2.62 2.84 1.33
CA ALA A 48 -2.94 2.51 2.71
C ALA A 48 -3.99 1.38 2.80
N TYR A 49 -5.00 1.41 1.93
CA TYR A 49 -6.01 0.37 1.85
C TYR A 49 -5.43 -0.98 1.43
N VAL A 50 -4.63 -1.01 0.36
CA VAL A 50 -3.99 -2.23 -0.14
C VAL A 50 -2.97 -2.77 0.88
N ALA A 51 -2.22 -1.90 1.56
CA ALA A 51 -1.32 -2.30 2.64
C ALA A 51 -2.08 -2.93 3.81
N LEU A 52 -3.24 -2.39 4.19
CA LEU A 52 -4.09 -2.95 5.24
C LEU A 52 -4.63 -4.34 4.85
N LEU A 53 -5.09 -4.53 3.61
CA LEU A 53 -5.51 -5.84 3.11
C LEU A 53 -4.34 -6.84 3.08
N THR A 54 -3.16 -6.38 2.67
CA THR A 54 -1.95 -7.21 2.65
C THR A 54 -1.56 -7.65 4.06
N LEU A 55 -1.53 -6.74 5.02
CA LEU A 55 -1.26 -7.05 6.44
C LEU A 55 -2.29 -8.03 7.00
N ARG A 56 -3.58 -7.85 6.68
CA ARG A 56 -4.63 -8.81 7.06
C ARG A 56 -4.36 -10.20 6.47
N SER A 57 -3.99 -10.28 5.19
CA SER A 57 -3.68 -11.56 4.54
C SER A 57 -2.45 -12.26 5.12
N LEU A 58 -1.43 -11.47 5.51
CA LEU A 58 -0.26 -12.00 6.21
C LEU A 58 -0.63 -12.46 7.63
N GLY A 59 -1.49 -11.70 8.31
CA GLY A 59 -2.04 -12.08 9.61
C GLY A 59 -2.76 -13.41 9.55
N PHE A 60 -3.62 -13.61 8.54
CA PHE A 60 -4.29 -14.88 8.27
C PHE A 60 -3.29 -16.03 8.10
N LEU A 61 -2.28 -15.86 7.23
CA LEU A 61 -1.27 -16.90 6.96
C LEU A 61 -0.46 -17.32 8.19
N ILE A 62 -0.18 -16.38 9.10
CA ILE A 62 0.73 -16.62 10.24
C ILE A 62 -0.05 -17.06 11.49
N PHE A 63 -1.17 -16.40 11.79
CA PHE A 63 -1.84 -16.52 13.09
C PHE A 63 -3.11 -17.37 13.07
N GLU A 64 -3.79 -17.51 11.94
CA GLU A 64 -5.04 -18.28 11.87
C GLU A 64 -4.76 -19.77 11.64
N ALA A 65 -5.61 -20.63 12.20
CA ALA A 65 -5.45 -22.08 12.11
C ALA A 65 -5.56 -22.56 10.65
N ASP A 66 -6.59 -22.07 9.94
CA ASP A 66 -6.82 -22.36 8.52
C ASP A 66 -5.66 -21.87 7.65
N GLY A 67 -5.10 -20.70 7.98
CA GLY A 67 -3.91 -20.16 7.32
C GLY A 67 -2.68 -21.04 7.53
N ARG A 68 -2.47 -21.57 8.75
CA ARG A 68 -1.38 -22.50 9.06
C ARG A 68 -1.54 -23.85 8.35
N GLU A 69 -2.76 -24.37 8.31
CA GLU A 69 -3.05 -25.63 7.62
C GLU A 69 -2.73 -25.55 6.12
N MET A 70 -2.89 -24.37 5.52
CA MET A 70 -2.58 -24.13 4.12
C MET A 70 -1.09 -24.33 3.76
N TRP A 71 -0.16 -24.15 4.72
CA TRP A 71 1.29 -24.25 4.46
C TRP A 71 2.03 -25.29 5.28
N CYS A 72 1.40 -25.82 6.32
CA CYS A 72 1.85 -26.99 7.05
C CYS A 72 0.63 -27.86 7.41
N PRO A 73 -0.01 -28.51 6.43
CA PRO A 73 -1.18 -29.34 6.68
C PRO A 73 -0.81 -30.55 7.53
N ALA A 74 -1.71 -30.96 8.42
CA ALA A 74 -1.53 -32.14 9.26
C ALA A 74 -1.41 -33.43 8.43
N VAL A 75 -2.06 -33.45 7.25
CA VAL A 75 -1.91 -34.51 6.24
C VAL A 75 -1.36 -33.85 4.97
N PRO A 76 -0.08 -34.06 4.61
CA PRO A 76 0.48 -33.48 3.40
C PRO A 76 -0.22 -34.07 2.16
N PRO A 77 -0.63 -33.22 1.19
CA PRO A 77 -1.23 -33.71 -0.04
C PRO A 77 -0.21 -34.58 -0.79
N VAL A 78 -0.55 -35.85 -1.01
CA VAL A 78 0.30 -36.77 -1.77
C VAL A 78 0.14 -36.42 -3.26
N PRO A 79 1.22 -36.02 -3.96
CA PRO A 79 1.12 -35.74 -5.38
C PRO A 79 0.69 -37.00 -6.16
N ALA A 80 -0.15 -36.86 -7.18
CA ALA A 80 -0.68 -38.01 -7.94
C ALA A 80 0.40 -38.89 -8.62
N TRP A 81 1.62 -38.38 -8.74
CA TRP A 81 2.79 -39.09 -9.29
C TRP A 81 3.60 -39.85 -8.22
N TYR A 82 3.22 -39.78 -6.94
CA TYR A 82 3.86 -40.53 -5.86
C TYR A 82 3.36 -41.99 -5.83
N LEU A 83 4.28 -42.95 -5.68
CA LEU A 83 3.94 -44.36 -5.57
C LEU A 83 3.24 -44.67 -4.22
N PRO A 84 2.26 -45.59 -4.19
CA PRO A 84 1.61 -45.99 -2.94
C PRO A 84 2.64 -46.51 -1.93
N GLY A 85 2.62 -45.97 -0.70
CA GLY A 85 3.49 -46.40 0.40
C GLY A 85 4.71 -45.53 0.69
N TRP A 86 4.99 -44.51 -0.13
CA TRP A 86 6.03 -43.54 0.18
C TRP A 86 5.50 -42.54 1.22
N LYS A 87 6.18 -42.43 2.37
CA LYS A 87 5.86 -41.42 3.39
C LYS A 87 6.31 -40.04 2.91
N VAL A 88 5.36 -39.12 2.77
CA VAL A 88 5.65 -37.70 2.60
C VAL A 88 5.86 -37.11 3.98
N GLU A 89 7.11 -37.08 4.46
CA GLU A 89 7.45 -36.35 5.69
C GLU A 89 7.87 -34.94 5.29
N MET A 90 6.94 -33.98 5.32
CA MET A 90 7.32 -32.57 5.27
C MET A 90 8.02 -32.20 6.57
N SER A 91 9.29 -31.81 6.49
CA SER A 91 9.98 -31.32 7.66
C SER A 91 9.42 -29.96 8.08
N ARG A 92 9.54 -29.62 9.37
CA ARG A 92 9.19 -28.26 9.86
C ARG A 92 9.93 -27.16 9.10
N TRP A 93 11.12 -27.47 8.59
CA TRP A 93 11.94 -26.54 7.82
C TRP A 93 11.36 -26.27 6.41
N ASP A 94 10.77 -27.29 5.78
CA ASP A 94 10.10 -27.14 4.49
C ASP A 94 8.83 -26.31 4.61
N CYS A 95 8.04 -26.54 5.68
CA CYS A 95 6.91 -25.68 6.02
C CYS A 95 7.35 -24.22 6.22
N PHE A 96 8.45 -23.97 6.94
CA PHE A 96 8.98 -22.62 7.14
C PHE A 96 9.44 -21.95 5.83
N ARG A 97 10.10 -22.70 4.94
CA ARG A 97 10.49 -22.21 3.61
C ARG A 97 9.28 -21.84 2.76
N LEU A 98 8.24 -22.67 2.76
CA LEU A 98 6.97 -22.40 2.08
C LEU A 98 6.29 -21.14 2.60
N LEU A 99 6.15 -21.01 3.93
CA LEU A 99 5.61 -19.81 4.55
C LEU A 99 6.39 -18.56 4.14
N ARG A 100 7.72 -18.61 4.24
CA ARG A 100 8.60 -17.51 3.83
C ARG A 100 8.38 -17.14 2.36
N TRP A 101 8.25 -18.12 1.48
CA TRP A 101 7.98 -17.89 0.06
C TRP A 101 6.61 -17.23 -0.18
N MET A 102 5.55 -17.68 0.49
CA MET A 102 4.21 -17.10 0.35
C MET A 102 4.15 -15.67 0.91
N VAL A 103 4.77 -15.42 2.06
CA VAL A 103 4.90 -14.08 2.64
C VAL A 103 5.66 -13.17 1.67
N PHE A 104 6.80 -13.63 1.16
CA PHE A 104 7.59 -12.87 0.19
C PHE A 104 6.80 -12.55 -1.08
N ARG A 105 6.07 -13.52 -1.63
CA ARG A 105 5.21 -13.33 -2.81
C ARG A 105 4.13 -12.27 -2.56
N ARG A 106 3.53 -12.25 -1.37
CA ARG A 106 2.53 -11.23 -1.00
C ARG A 106 3.13 -9.84 -0.87
N VAL A 107 4.29 -9.72 -0.22
CA VAL A 107 5.02 -8.44 -0.12
C VAL A 107 5.43 -7.93 -1.51
N TRP A 108 5.88 -8.82 -2.39
CA TRP A 108 6.23 -8.46 -3.76
C TRP A 108 5.03 -8.00 -4.58
N ALA A 109 3.88 -8.67 -4.44
CA ALA A 109 2.63 -8.25 -5.09
C ALA A 109 2.20 -6.84 -4.65
N LEU A 110 2.26 -6.56 -3.34
CA LEU A 110 2.02 -5.22 -2.81
C LEU A 110 2.98 -4.19 -3.41
N ALA A 111 4.28 -4.49 -3.43
CA ALA A 111 5.28 -3.57 -4.00
C ALA A 111 5.02 -3.28 -5.48
N TYR A 112 4.62 -4.30 -6.25
CA TYR A 112 4.25 -4.14 -7.65
C TYR A 112 2.97 -3.30 -7.84
N GLU A 113 1.92 -3.53 -7.04
CA GLU A 113 0.69 -2.75 -7.09
C GLU A 113 0.96 -1.28 -6.75
N VAL A 114 1.72 -1.01 -5.68
CA VAL A 114 2.14 0.35 -5.31
C VAL A 114 2.92 1.00 -6.46
N PHE A 115 3.88 0.29 -7.06
CA PHE A 115 4.66 0.83 -8.18
C PHE A 115 3.81 1.13 -9.41
N ALA A 116 2.96 0.19 -9.83
CA ALA A 116 2.12 0.32 -11.02
C ALA A 116 1.12 1.47 -10.86
N TRP A 117 0.41 1.54 -9.73
CA TRP A 117 -0.53 2.62 -9.46
C TRP A 117 0.16 3.96 -9.21
N GLY A 118 1.38 3.95 -8.67
CA GLY A 118 2.19 5.17 -8.52
C GLY A 118 2.55 5.79 -9.85
N PHE A 119 2.86 4.97 -10.86
CA PHE A 119 3.11 5.44 -12.21
C PHE A 119 1.85 6.03 -12.86
N VAL A 120 0.70 5.37 -12.71
CA VAL A 120 -0.60 5.85 -13.21
C VAL A 120 -0.99 7.16 -12.52
N GLY A 121 -0.85 7.25 -11.21
CA GLY A 121 -1.14 8.47 -10.44
C GLY A 121 -0.24 9.63 -10.82
N ALA A 122 1.06 9.39 -11.02
CA ALA A 122 2.00 10.42 -11.46
C ALA A 122 1.65 10.95 -12.86
N LEU A 123 1.44 10.05 -13.84
CA LEU A 123 1.03 10.44 -15.19
C LEU A 123 -0.30 11.19 -15.20
N GLY A 124 -1.31 10.69 -14.47
CA GLY A 124 -2.60 11.34 -14.33
C GLY A 124 -2.49 12.76 -13.77
N ALA A 125 -1.68 12.97 -12.74
CA ALA A 125 -1.43 14.29 -12.17
C ALA A 125 -0.80 15.26 -13.20
N PHE A 126 0.20 14.81 -13.96
CA PHE A 126 0.82 15.62 -15.02
C PHE A 126 -0.16 15.97 -16.14
N VAL A 127 -0.95 15.00 -16.62
CA VAL A 127 -1.96 15.22 -17.67
C VAL A 127 -3.04 16.20 -17.22
N VAL A 128 -3.52 16.08 -15.97
CA VAL A 128 -4.52 16.99 -15.41
C VAL A 128 -3.95 18.40 -15.24
N GLU A 129 -2.73 18.54 -14.74
CA GLU A 129 -2.07 19.86 -14.63
C GLU A 129 -1.93 20.53 -16.00
N GLU A 130 -1.51 19.77 -17.03
CA GLU A 130 -1.32 20.31 -18.37
C GLU A 130 -2.66 20.66 -19.05
N GLY A 131 -3.68 19.83 -18.88
CA GLY A 131 -5.04 20.13 -19.36
C GLY A 131 -5.63 21.40 -18.74
N LEU A 132 -5.39 21.63 -17.45
CA LEU A 132 -5.84 22.85 -16.75
C LEU A 132 -5.04 24.10 -17.11
N ARG A 133 -3.79 23.95 -17.57
CA ARG A 133 -3.02 25.06 -18.15
C ARG A 133 -3.60 25.44 -19.50
N TRP A 134 -3.88 24.45 -20.35
CA TRP A 134 -4.48 24.65 -21.66
C TRP A 134 -5.86 25.32 -21.58
N ALA A 135 -6.68 24.91 -20.61
CA ALA A 135 -8.00 25.50 -20.36
C ALA A 135 -7.97 26.94 -19.85
N ARG A 136 -6.86 27.38 -19.20
CA ARG A 136 -6.67 28.76 -18.71
C ARG A 136 -5.99 29.69 -19.72
N GLY A 137 -5.38 29.13 -20.76
CA GLY A 137 -4.73 29.87 -21.86
C GLY A 137 -5.67 30.23 -23.02
N ARG A 138 -6.96 29.92 -22.88
CA ARG A 138 -8.08 30.41 -23.70
C ARG A 138 -9.01 31.21 -22.80
#